data_AF-A0A537KYS4-F1
#
_entry.id   AF-A0A537KYS4-F1
#
_cell.length_a   1.000
_cell.length_b   1.000
_cell.length_c   1.000
_cell.angle_alpha   90.00
_cell.angle_beta   90.00
_cell.angle_gamma   90.00
#
_symmetry.space_group_name_H-M   'P 1'
#
loop_
_entity.id
_entity.type
_entity.pdbx_description
1 polymer ?
#
loop_
_entity_poly.entity_id
_entity_poly.type
_entity_poly.pdbx_seq_one_letter_code
_entity_poly.pdbx_strand_id
1 'polypeptide(L)'
;MSMLVERPEKLIQVLEQSRDILREIRDGIGGAPQERPADNGPDLWLSIEQAAKHAALSPTTLRRAIKQGLLDAKNVSLGKKRPTYRVTMRQLNNFIENGGAPADERVLEYRSRHLPELAHENGDVLDADVDVETNSGDPS
;
A
#
# COMPACT_ATOMS: atom_id res chain seq x y z
N MET A 1 -2.68 -48.66 51.61
CA MET A 1 -1.93 -47.97 50.53
C MET A 1 -2.14 -48.76 49.25
N SER A 2 -3.18 -48.45 48.47
CA SER A 2 -3.43 -49.08 47.18
C SER A 2 -3.02 -48.10 46.09
N MET A 3 -1.93 -48.42 45.39
CA MET A 3 -1.49 -47.63 44.24
C MET A 3 -2.47 -47.89 43.08
N LEU A 4 -3.11 -46.81 42.62
CA LEU A 4 -3.87 -46.78 41.39
C LEU A 4 -2.93 -47.08 40.22
N VAL A 5 -2.95 -48.33 39.75
CA VAL A 5 -2.44 -48.66 38.42
C VAL A 5 -3.50 -48.17 37.44
N GLU A 6 -3.35 -46.93 36.98
CA GLU A 6 -4.17 -46.39 35.90
C GLU A 6 -4.08 -47.34 34.71
N ARG A 7 -5.24 -47.82 34.27
CA ARG A 7 -5.34 -48.84 33.23
C ARG A 7 -4.70 -48.33 31.93
N PRO A 8 -3.79 -49.07 31.31
CA PRO A 8 -3.08 -48.65 30.09
C PRO A 8 -4.03 -48.35 28.92
N GLU A 9 -5.25 -48.89 28.96
CA GLU A 9 -6.31 -48.64 27.97
C GLU A 9 -6.71 -47.17 27.86
N LYS A 10 -6.70 -46.42 28.97
CA LYS A 10 -7.01 -44.98 28.96
C LYS A 10 -5.92 -44.16 28.29
N LEU A 11 -4.66 -44.56 28.45
CA LEU A 11 -3.52 -43.91 27.81
C LEU A 11 -3.54 -44.13 26.29
N ILE A 12 -3.92 -45.33 25.85
CA ILE A 12 -4.07 -45.64 24.42
C ILE A 12 -5.17 -44.77 23.80
N GLN A 13 -6.32 -44.64 24.47
CA GLN A 13 -7.44 -43.83 23.98
C GLN A 13 -7.09 -42.34 23.86
N VAL A 14 -6.33 -41.79 24.82
CA VAL A 14 -5.85 -40.40 24.77
C VAL A 14 -4.84 -40.19 23.64
N LEU A 15 -3.99 -41.18 23.36
CA LEU A 15 -3.03 -41.13 22.24
C LEU A 15 -3.72 -41.17 20.88
N GLU A 16 -4.78 -41.96 20.73
CA GLU A 16 -5.59 -42.01 19.50
C GLU A 16 -6.33 -40.69 19.26
N GLN A 17 -6.98 -40.13 20.29
CA GLN A 17 -7.63 -38.82 20.18
C GLN A 17 -6.63 -37.71 19.83
N SER A 18 -5.44 -37.73 20.44
CA SER A 18 -4.39 -36.75 20.14
C SER A 18 -3.90 -36.86 18.69
N ARG A 19 -3.84 -38.07 18.13
CA ARG A 19 -3.42 -38.31 16.74
C ARG A 19 -4.45 -37.79 15.74
N ASP A 20 -5.74 -37.94 16.03
CA ASP A 20 -6.81 -37.43 15.16
C ASP A 20 -6.86 -35.90 15.17
N ILE A 21 -6.68 -35.26 16.34
CA ILE A 21 -6.56 -33.81 16.45
C ILE A 21 -5.36 -33.29 15.66
N LEU A 22 -4.20 -33.95 15.76
CA LEU A 22 -3.02 -33.57 14.99
C LEU A 22 -3.21 -33.76 13.48
N ARG A 23 -4.03 -34.72 13.05
CA ARG A 23 -4.37 -34.92 11.64
C ARG A 23 -5.33 -33.84 11.14
N GLU A 24 -6.35 -33.48 11.93
CA GLU A 24 -7.26 -32.38 11.62
C GLU A 24 -6.52 -31.03 11.58
N ILE A 25 -5.59 -30.79 12.50
CA ILE A 25 -4.71 -29.63 12.47
C ILE A 25 -3.81 -29.65 11.24
N ARG A 26 -3.24 -30.80 10.86
CA ARG A 26 -2.41 -30.92 9.66
C ARG A 26 -3.22 -30.67 8.38
N ASP A 27 -4.43 -31.21 8.30
CA ASP A 27 -5.28 -31.10 7.12
C ASP A 27 -6.00 -29.72 7.07
N GLY A 28 -6.21 -29.07 8.22
CA GLY A 28 -6.77 -27.71 8.35
C GLY A 28 -5.72 -26.59 8.26
N ILE A 29 -4.48 -26.82 8.70
CA ILE A 29 -3.31 -25.92 8.49
C ILE A 29 -2.61 -26.21 7.16
N GLY A 30 -2.94 -27.34 6.52
CA GLY A 30 -2.70 -27.62 5.11
C GLY A 30 -3.53 -26.73 4.19
N GLY A 31 -3.64 -25.43 4.52
CA GLY A 31 -3.92 -24.40 3.55
C GLY A 31 -3.03 -24.72 2.36
N ALA A 32 -3.69 -24.99 1.23
CA ALA A 32 -3.04 -25.20 -0.06
C ALA A 32 -1.82 -24.29 -0.13
N PRO A 33 -0.64 -24.76 -0.59
CA PRO A 33 0.53 -23.89 -0.73
C PRO A 33 0.00 -22.63 -1.34
N GLN A 34 -0.03 -21.52 -0.57
CA GLN A 34 -0.66 -20.30 -1.04
C GLN A 34 -0.02 -20.08 -2.39
N GLU A 35 -0.81 -20.28 -3.44
CA GLU A 35 -0.31 -20.14 -4.79
C GLU A 35 0.17 -18.71 -4.77
N ARG A 36 1.49 -18.53 -4.73
CA ARG A 36 2.08 -17.20 -4.86
C ARG A 36 1.39 -16.70 -6.13
N PRO A 37 0.57 -15.64 -6.05
CA PRO A 37 -0.36 -15.31 -7.11
C PRO A 37 0.43 -15.35 -8.41
N ALA A 38 0.00 -16.27 -9.28
CA ALA A 38 0.76 -16.70 -10.44
C ALA A 38 1.23 -15.46 -11.21
N ASP A 39 2.49 -15.54 -11.63
CA ASP A 39 3.27 -14.55 -12.34
C ASP A 39 2.53 -14.07 -13.60
N ASN A 40 1.64 -13.10 -13.46
CA ASN A 40 0.89 -12.51 -14.56
C ASN A 40 1.59 -11.22 -15.01
N GLY A 41 2.67 -11.40 -15.78
CA GLY A 41 3.38 -10.34 -16.50
C GLY A 41 4.56 -9.72 -15.73
N PRO A 42 5.46 -9.02 -16.44
CA PRO A 42 6.57 -8.32 -15.79
C PRO A 42 6.00 -7.28 -14.82
N ASP A 43 6.10 -7.58 -13.52
CA ASP A 43 5.68 -6.70 -12.44
C ASP A 43 6.30 -5.31 -12.68
N LEU A 44 5.47 -4.32 -13.07
CA LEU A 44 5.94 -3.02 -13.47
C LEU A 44 6.61 -2.35 -12.27
N TRP A 45 7.93 -2.16 -12.36
CA TRP A 45 8.71 -1.49 -11.34
C TRP A 45 8.57 0.03 -11.47
N LEU A 46 7.92 0.63 -10.49
CA LEU A 46 7.71 2.06 -10.41
C LEU A 46 8.78 2.72 -9.54
N SER A 47 9.23 3.91 -9.94
CA SER A 47 9.93 4.81 -9.02
C SER A 47 8.97 5.30 -7.94
N ILE A 48 9.50 5.77 -6.81
CA ILE A 48 8.66 6.36 -5.75
C ILE A 48 7.80 7.52 -6.27
N GLU A 49 8.30 8.30 -7.22
CA GLU A 49 7.53 9.41 -7.80
C GLU A 49 6.37 8.92 -8.67
N GLN A 50 6.60 7.87 -9.46
CA GLN A 50 5.54 7.26 -10.27
C GLN A 50 4.50 6.58 -9.37
N ALA A 51 4.95 5.83 -8.37
CA ALA A 51 4.08 5.19 -7.39
C ALA A 51 3.26 6.22 -6.60
N ALA A 52 3.86 7.36 -6.23
CA ALA A 52 3.17 8.46 -5.56
C ALA A 52 2.04 9.04 -6.42
N LYS A 53 2.30 9.27 -7.71
CA LYS A 53 1.29 9.72 -8.67
C LYS A 53 0.16 8.70 -8.82
N HIS A 54 0.49 7.41 -8.95
CA HIS A 54 -0.50 6.34 -9.06
C HIS A 54 -1.38 6.21 -7.81
N ALA A 55 -0.81 6.31 -6.62
CA ALA A 55 -1.52 6.20 -5.36
C ALA A 55 -2.21 7.51 -4.92
N ALA A 56 -2.05 8.60 -5.68
CA ALA A 56 -2.44 9.96 -5.25
C ALA A 56 -1.87 10.36 -3.86
N LEU A 57 -0.69 9.84 -3.52
CA LEU A 57 0.01 10.09 -2.25
C LEU A 57 1.26 10.94 -2.46
N SER A 58 1.78 11.49 -1.36
CA SER A 58 3.08 12.17 -1.43
C SER A 58 4.22 11.15 -1.52
N PRO A 59 5.31 11.44 -2.26
CA PRO A 59 6.53 10.61 -2.25
C PRO A 59 7.10 10.40 -0.84
N THR A 60 6.93 11.38 0.05
CA THR A 60 7.37 11.32 1.45
C THR A 60 6.58 10.29 2.24
N THR A 61 5.26 10.21 2.02
CA THR A 61 4.38 9.21 2.64
C THR A 61 4.83 7.79 2.27
N LEU A 62 5.08 7.54 0.98
CA LEU A 62 5.57 6.24 0.54
C LEU A 62 6.95 5.91 1.12
N ARG A 63 7.88 6.88 1.18
CA ARG A 63 9.18 6.68 1.84
C ARG A 63 9.04 6.35 3.33
N ARG A 64 8.08 6.97 4.02
CA ARG A 64 7.77 6.68 5.43
C ARG A 64 7.23 5.25 5.56
N ALA A 65 6.28 4.87 4.70
CA ALA A 65 5.72 3.51 4.67
C ALA A 65 6.81 2.43 4.48
N ILE A 66 7.74 2.65 3.55
CA ILE A 66 8.87 1.75 3.31
C ILE A 66 9.77 1.65 4.54
N LYS A 67 10.09 2.79 5.17
CA LYS A 67 10.91 2.79 6.40
C LYS A 67 10.23 2.10 7.58
N GLN A 68 8.91 2.11 7.62
CA GLN A 68 8.11 1.45 8.65
C GLN A 68 7.86 -0.03 8.36
N GLY A 69 8.29 -0.54 7.20
CA GLY A 69 8.03 -1.92 6.78
C GLY A 69 6.57 -2.18 6.35
N LEU A 70 5.79 -1.12 6.09
CA LEU A 70 4.40 -1.22 5.64
C LEU A 70 4.30 -1.42 4.13
N LEU A 71 5.32 -1.00 3.38
CA LEU A 71 5.41 -1.14 1.94
C LEU A 71 6.73 -1.78 1.57
N ASP A 72 6.66 -2.95 0.95
CA ASP A 72 7.86 -3.59 0.40
C ASP A 72 8.41 -2.78 -0.77
N ALA A 73 9.72 -2.58 -0.77
CA ALA A 73 10.41 -1.87 -1.84
C ALA A 73 11.84 -2.40 -2.02
N LYS A 74 12.31 -2.38 -3.26
CA LYS A 74 13.69 -2.73 -3.61
C LYS A 74 14.55 -1.47 -3.60
N ASN A 75 15.62 -1.48 -2.79
CA ASN A 75 16.66 -0.46 -2.88
C ASN A 75 17.53 -0.73 -4.11
N VAL A 76 17.51 0.17 -5.09
CA VAL A 76 18.29 0.05 -6.34
C VAL A 76 19.60 0.83 -6.30
N SER A 77 19.84 1.64 -5.27
CA SER A 77 21.09 2.39 -5.10
C SER A 77 21.92 1.90 -3.91
N LEU A 78 22.19 0.59 -3.89
CA LEU A 78 23.12 -0.01 -2.93
C LEU A 78 24.45 0.77 -2.93
N GLY A 79 24.87 1.27 -1.77
CA GLY A 79 26.14 2.00 -1.59
C GLY A 79 26.10 3.51 -1.86
N LYS A 80 24.97 4.12 -2.21
CA LYS A 80 24.87 5.60 -2.35
C LYS A 80 24.42 6.26 -1.04
N LYS A 81 24.88 7.50 -0.81
CA LYS A 81 24.47 8.35 0.34
C LYS A 81 22.95 8.59 0.42
N ARG A 82 22.24 8.52 -0.72
CA ARG A 82 20.78 8.66 -0.80
C ARG A 82 20.16 7.38 -1.39
N PRO A 83 19.38 6.61 -0.60
CA PRO A 83 18.75 5.39 -1.09
C PRO A 83 17.59 5.72 -2.05
N THR A 84 17.58 5.01 -3.17
CA THR A 84 16.57 5.10 -4.21
C THR A 84 15.81 3.79 -4.19
N TYR A 85 14.51 3.88 -3.96
CA TYR A 85 13.64 2.73 -3.86
C TYR A 85 12.80 2.58 -5.13
N ARG A 86 12.46 1.34 -5.46
CA ARG A 86 11.46 0.98 -6.46
C ARG A 86 10.46 0.03 -5.86
N VAL A 87 9.21 0.17 -6.25
CA VAL A 87 8.06 -0.59 -5.75
C VAL A 87 7.37 -1.22 -6.95
N THR A 88 6.89 -2.45 -6.82
CA THR A 88 6.08 -3.04 -7.91
C THR A 88 4.66 -2.52 -7.85
N MET A 89 4.00 -2.44 -9.01
CA MET A 89 2.58 -2.02 -9.06
C MET A 89 1.70 -2.90 -8.16
N ARG A 90 1.97 -4.21 -8.10
CA ARG A 90 1.28 -5.15 -7.20
C ARG A 90 1.46 -4.79 -5.72
N GLN A 91 2.69 -4.52 -5.28
CA GLN A 91 2.95 -4.11 -3.89
C GLN A 91 2.26 -2.79 -3.55
N LEU A 92 2.25 -1.85 -4.49
CA LEU A 92 1.56 -0.57 -4.34
C LEU A 92 0.06 -0.75 -4.20
N ASN A 93 -0.56 -1.57 -5.04
CA ASN A 93 -2.00 -1.86 -4.98
C ASN A 93 -2.37 -2.55 -3.67
N ASN A 94 -1.62 -3.58 -3.27
CA ASN A 94 -1.82 -4.26 -1.98
C ASN A 94 -1.73 -3.26 -0.81
N PHE A 95 -0.80 -2.31 -0.87
CA PHE A 95 -0.67 -1.28 0.15
C PHE A 95 -1.87 -0.33 0.20
N ILE A 96 -2.41 0.07 -0.96
CA ILE A 96 -3.61 0.92 -1.04
C ILE A 96 -4.84 0.15 -0.52
N GLU A 97 -5.01 -1.11 -0.92
CA GLU A 97 -6.12 -1.98 -0.52
C GLU A 97 -6.14 -2.24 0.99
N ASN A 98 -4.96 -2.38 1.61
CA ASN A 98 -4.83 -2.56 3.06
C ASN A 98 -4.97 -1.26 3.89
N GLY A 99 -5.49 -0.18 3.28
CA GLY A 99 -5.76 1.09 3.96
C GLY A 99 -4.62 2.11 3.89
N GLY A 100 -3.59 1.86 3.08
CA GLY A 100 -2.44 2.74 2.92
C GLY A 100 -1.59 2.89 4.19
N ALA A 101 -0.55 3.72 4.13
CA ALA A 101 0.10 4.20 5.35
C ALA A 101 -0.96 4.98 6.11
N PRO A 102 -1.03 4.84 7.45
CA PRO A 102 -1.98 5.59 8.24
C PRO A 102 -1.84 7.03 7.81
N ALA A 103 -2.89 7.55 7.16
CA ALA A 103 -2.98 8.96 6.90
C ALA A 103 -2.76 9.58 8.28
N ASP A 104 -1.72 10.39 8.43
CA ASP A 104 -1.68 11.33 9.55
C ASP A 104 -3.05 12.01 9.47
N GLU A 105 -3.99 11.63 10.33
CA GLU A 105 -5.42 11.98 10.27
C GLU A 105 -5.58 13.52 10.22
N ARG A 106 -4.53 14.21 10.71
CA ARG A 106 -4.27 15.65 10.64
C ARG A 106 -4.19 16.23 9.22
N VAL A 107 -3.79 15.49 8.19
CA VAL A 107 -3.66 16.00 6.81
C VAL A 107 -5.01 16.01 6.08
N LEU A 108 -5.86 15.02 6.34
CA LEU A 108 -7.25 15.00 5.86
C LEU A 108 -8.07 16.11 6.54
N GLU A 109 -7.85 16.34 7.83
CA GLU A 109 -8.43 17.48 8.56
C GLU A 109 -7.94 18.84 8.03
N TYR A 110 -6.66 18.98 7.67
CA TYR A 110 -6.16 20.22 7.10
C TYR A 110 -6.79 20.54 5.74
N ARG A 111 -6.93 19.56 4.84
CA ARG A 111 -7.61 19.74 3.55
C ARG A 111 -9.10 20.05 3.70
N SER A 112 -9.80 19.41 4.63
CA SER A 112 -11.23 19.65 4.85
C SER A 112 -11.52 20.96 5.61
N ARG A 113 -10.57 21.46 6.43
CA ARG A 113 -10.69 22.77 7.09
C ARG A 113 -10.18 23.96 6.27
N HIS A 114 -9.28 23.77 5.31
CA HIS A 114 -8.60 24.87 4.58
C HIS A 114 -8.87 24.89 3.05
N LEU A 115 -9.87 24.15 2.55
CA LEU A 115 -10.35 24.29 1.17
C LEU A 115 -11.86 24.61 1.07
N PRO A 116 -12.34 25.77 1.54
CA PRO A 116 -13.59 26.34 1.02
C PRO A 116 -13.38 27.48 -0.01
N GLU A 117 -12.16 28.00 -0.22
CA GLU A 117 -12.05 29.34 -0.85
C GLU A 117 -11.62 29.39 -2.32
N LEU A 118 -11.12 28.30 -2.92
CA LEU A 118 -10.65 28.34 -4.33
C LEU A 118 -11.68 27.89 -5.36
N ALA A 119 -12.91 27.55 -4.95
CA ALA A 119 -13.95 27.09 -5.88
C ALA A 119 -14.87 28.21 -6.40
N HIS A 120 -14.70 29.47 -5.97
CA HIS A 120 -15.64 30.55 -6.27
C HIS A 120 -15.09 31.74 -7.08
N GLU A 121 -13.85 31.70 -7.58
CA GLU A 121 -13.24 32.88 -8.25
C GLU A 121 -12.94 32.70 -9.75
N ASN A 122 -13.70 31.88 -10.47
CA ASN A 122 -13.67 31.84 -11.95
C ASN A 122 -15.05 32.03 -12.57
N GLY A 123 -15.88 32.88 -11.94
CA GLY A 123 -17.26 33.09 -12.33
C GLY A 123 -17.63 34.54 -12.68
N ASP A 124 -16.66 35.45 -12.86
CA ASP A 124 -16.98 36.82 -13.29
C ASP A 124 -15.75 37.53 -13.89
N VAL A 125 -15.43 37.21 -15.15
CA VAL A 125 -14.66 38.15 -15.99
C VAL A 125 -15.64 38.66 -17.03
N LEU A 126 -16.38 39.68 -16.60
CA LEU A 126 -17.18 40.55 -17.45
C LEU A 126 -16.30 41.11 -18.57
N ASP A 127 -16.90 41.09 -19.75
CA ASP A 127 -16.53 41.75 -21.00
C ASP A 127 -15.58 42.94 -20.82
N ALA A 128 -14.29 42.71 -21.05
CA ALA A 128 -13.35 43.78 -21.34
C ALA A 128 -13.28 43.91 -22.87
N ASP A 129 -13.95 44.92 -23.39
CA ASP A 129 -13.76 45.43 -24.75
C ASP A 129 -12.26 45.72 -24.96
N VAL A 130 -11.57 44.80 -25.64
CA VAL A 130 -10.20 45.02 -26.10
C VAL A 130 -10.30 45.68 -27.47
N ASP A 131 -10.20 47.01 -27.48
CA ASP A 131 -9.92 47.78 -28.70
C ASP A 131 -8.57 47.32 -29.29
N VAL A 132 -8.65 46.61 -30.41
CA VAL A 132 -7.50 46.22 -31.22
C VAL A 132 -7.08 47.43 -32.06
N GLU A 133 -6.20 48.27 -31.54
CA GLU A 133 -5.44 49.21 -32.37
C GLU A 133 -4.37 48.45 -33.16
N THR A 134 -4.65 48.30 -34.45
CA THR A 134 -3.72 47.83 -35.47
C THR A 134 -2.51 48.76 -35.56
N ASN A 135 -1.36 48.36 -35.00
CA ASN A 135 -0.08 49.01 -35.30
C ASN A 135 0.61 48.30 -36.46
N SER A 136 0.31 48.75 -37.67
CA SER A 136 1.05 48.45 -38.89
C SER A 136 2.42 49.13 -38.85
N GLY A 137 3.44 48.38 -38.44
CA GLY A 137 4.85 48.79 -38.44
C GLY A 137 5.65 48.10 -39.55
N ASP A 138 5.97 48.89 -40.56
CA ASP A 138 6.69 48.63 -41.81
C ASP A 138 8.12 48.06 -41.62
N PRO A 139 8.56 47.02 -42.36
CA PRO A 139 9.95 46.57 -42.36
C PRO A 139 10.76 47.25 -43.48
N SER A 140 11.80 47.99 -43.10
CA SER A 140 12.92 48.37 -43.98
C SER A 140 14.15 47.51 -43.71
#